data_AF-A0A7C3PWD0-F1
#
_entry.id   AF-A0A7C3PWD0-F1
#
_cell.length_a   1.000
_cell.length_b   1.000
_cell.length_c   1.000
_cell.angle_alpha   90.00
_cell.angle_beta   90.00
_cell.angle_gamma   90.00
#
_symmetry.space_group_name_H-M   'P 1'
#
loop_
_entity.id
_entity.type
_entity.pdbx_description
1 polymer ?
#
loop_
_entity_poly.entity_id
_entity_poly.type
_entity_poly.pdbx_seq_one_letter_code
_entity_poly.pdbx_strand_id
1 'polypeptide(L)'
;AQIAGQLQHPGVAPVHDAGFLTDGTPYIALKLVEGRTLGDLLAERVSPHERRLQFLACCLKLCQTAAHAHARGIVHGGLKPAWIMVGSFGEAQIMDWSTARQLEPPLSPLDETIDVLALGAILCEVLTGEPPWRSGSLVDPGQGAREEELAAAASRLDATGFDHNIVNLAKRCLAANPADRPQHAEVVAEELGAHLAALAARARASELAAQAAQEKAREGRKSRRLGIALAAAALLVLAGVCGGAYLVWEQAQTRVARAALLASQALEEAEKARAEARSAAPEDLTPWTRAAGAVQRAAEMARSEPVDDELRARIEMLKQDIEEEHAAAVEAALRAERNRKALADLKDLERRHGGGFGWALEPPAYVEVLKARGIDLEASVEAAAAQVLGTGIAPEIARALDHLAQALRWLRPERSEEWRRFADLANRTDPDPLRRKIRQALLESDSQALEALAQSPDLAAADPGTKHLFDGILLLLLVGRSKEAEHFKELRRVSEKLAGSPRDPAAWEQAAAAFQAAGDPLGAIAALRQAVALRQDDVELRQKLGG
;
A
#
# COMPACT_ATOMS: atom_id res chain seq x y z
N ALA A 1 -101.88 1.25 37.01
CA ALA A 1 -101.31 2.46 37.68
C ALA A 1 -100.80 2.15 39.10
N GLN A 2 -101.65 1.65 40.01
CA GLN A 2 -101.26 1.42 41.42
C GLN A 2 -100.07 0.47 41.59
N ILE A 3 -100.03 -0.69 40.91
CA ILE A 3 -98.90 -1.63 40.96
C ILE A 3 -97.62 -1.00 40.39
N ALA A 4 -97.69 -0.42 39.18
CA ALA A 4 -96.55 0.23 38.55
C ALA A 4 -95.97 1.37 39.40
N GLY A 5 -96.81 2.15 40.10
CA GLY A 5 -96.37 3.23 41.00
C GLY A 5 -95.60 2.76 42.23
N GLN A 6 -95.71 1.48 42.61
CA GLN A 6 -94.95 0.88 43.73
C GLN A 6 -93.56 0.38 43.31
N LEU A 7 -93.29 0.30 42.01
CA LEU A 7 -92.05 -0.24 41.45
C LEU A 7 -91.10 0.88 41.03
N GLN A 8 -90.12 1.19 41.87
CA GLN A 8 -89.07 2.16 41.57
C GLN A 8 -87.87 1.45 40.93
N HIS A 9 -87.92 1.27 39.61
CA HIS A 9 -86.85 0.64 38.85
C HIS A 9 -86.70 1.30 37.46
N PRO A 10 -85.47 1.46 36.92
CA PRO A 10 -85.24 2.11 35.63
C PRO A 10 -85.94 1.41 34.45
N GLY A 11 -86.28 0.13 34.58
CA GLY A 11 -87.05 -0.61 33.58
C GLY A 11 -88.57 -0.57 33.75
N VAL A 12 -89.10 0.16 34.74
CA VAL A 12 -90.55 0.42 34.87
C VAL A 12 -90.80 1.87 34.47
N ALA A 13 -91.74 2.10 33.55
CA ALA A 13 -92.12 3.45 33.17
C ALA A 13 -92.82 4.16 34.35
N PRO A 14 -92.28 5.31 34.84
CA PRO A 14 -92.94 6.05 35.92
C PRO A 14 -94.36 6.46 35.55
N VAL A 15 -95.29 6.25 36.48
CA VAL A 15 -96.66 6.77 36.39
C VAL A 15 -96.65 8.22 36.88
N HIS A 16 -97.02 9.16 36.02
CA HIS A 16 -97.11 10.58 36.35
C HIS A 16 -98.48 10.95 36.89
N ASP A 17 -99.55 10.40 36.31
CA ASP A 17 -100.93 10.66 36.72
C ASP A 17 -101.85 9.49 36.33
N ALA A 18 -102.98 9.35 37.01
CA ALA A 18 -104.03 8.37 36.66
C ALA A 18 -105.39 8.85 37.17
N GLY A 19 -106.43 8.70 36.35
CA GLY A 19 -107.76 9.19 36.69
C GLY A 19 -108.81 8.78 35.67
N PHE A 20 -109.91 9.53 35.63
CA PHE A 20 -110.98 9.38 34.66
C PHE A 20 -111.14 10.68 33.88
N LEU A 21 -111.29 10.58 32.56
CA LEU A 21 -111.65 11.70 31.69
C LEU A 21 -113.10 12.15 31.98
N THR A 22 -113.50 13.30 31.44
CA THR A 22 -114.84 13.87 31.66
C THR A 22 -116.00 12.99 31.19
N ASP A 23 -115.74 12.05 30.29
CA ASP A 23 -116.69 11.06 29.77
C ASP A 23 -116.69 9.74 30.57
N GLY A 24 -115.89 9.64 31.64
CA GLY A 24 -115.74 8.45 32.47
C GLY A 24 -114.70 7.45 31.96
N THR A 25 -114.00 7.72 30.86
CA THR A 25 -112.95 6.84 30.34
C THR A 25 -111.71 6.89 31.25
N PRO A 26 -111.20 5.76 31.78
CA PRO A 26 -109.99 5.76 32.60
C PRO A 26 -108.74 6.11 31.77
N TYR A 27 -107.83 6.92 32.33
CA TYR A 27 -106.54 7.23 31.72
C TYR A 27 -105.37 6.98 32.69
N ILE A 28 -104.19 6.73 32.12
CA ILE A 28 -102.92 6.67 32.84
C ILE A 28 -101.91 7.49 32.03
N ALA A 29 -101.27 8.47 32.66
CA ALA A 29 -100.16 9.22 32.09
C ALA A 29 -98.83 8.62 32.60
N LEU A 30 -97.95 8.22 31.68
CA LEU A 30 -96.65 7.59 31.97
C LEU A 30 -95.53 8.44 31.38
N LYS A 31 -94.27 8.18 31.80
CA LYS A 31 -93.08 8.70 31.10
C LYS A 31 -93.17 8.37 29.61
N LEU A 32 -92.97 9.39 28.76
CA LEU A 32 -92.76 9.20 27.33
C LEU A 32 -91.36 8.61 27.11
N VAL A 33 -91.30 7.39 26.58
CA VAL A 33 -90.04 6.74 26.20
C VAL A 33 -89.80 7.00 24.72
N GLU A 34 -88.80 7.82 24.40
CA GLU A 34 -88.40 8.04 23.02
C GLU A 34 -87.68 6.81 22.48
N GLY A 35 -88.33 6.08 21.57
CA GLY A 35 -87.83 4.82 21.07
C GLY A 35 -88.86 4.05 20.28
N ARG A 36 -88.62 2.74 20.13
CA ARG A 36 -89.50 1.82 19.42
C ARG A 36 -89.78 0.62 20.29
N THR A 37 -90.86 -0.11 20.01
CA THR A 37 -91.12 -1.33 20.75
C THR A 37 -90.06 -2.39 20.39
N LEU A 38 -89.75 -3.28 21.34
CA LEU A 38 -88.86 -4.41 21.09
C LEU A 38 -89.41 -5.30 19.97
N GLY A 39 -90.75 -5.42 19.88
CA GLY A 39 -91.44 -6.14 18.80
C GLY A 39 -91.15 -5.55 17.43
N ASP A 40 -91.29 -4.23 17.26
CA ASP A 40 -90.97 -3.56 15.99
C ASP A 40 -89.51 -3.76 15.60
N LEU A 41 -88.60 -3.65 16.59
CA LEU A 41 -87.17 -3.83 16.38
C LEU A 41 -86.76 -5.29 16.10
N LEU A 42 -87.56 -6.27 16.52
CA LEU A 42 -87.38 -7.68 16.21
C LEU A 42 -87.89 -7.99 14.81
N ALA A 43 -89.08 -7.48 14.46
CA ALA A 43 -89.71 -7.69 13.16
C ALA A 43 -88.92 -7.11 11.99
N GLU A 44 -88.20 -6.01 12.21
CA GLU A 44 -87.38 -5.38 11.16
C GLU A 44 -86.00 -6.02 10.95
N ARG A 45 -85.59 -6.97 11.80
CA ARG A 45 -84.27 -7.58 11.64
C ARG A 45 -84.21 -8.36 10.35
N VAL A 46 -83.14 -8.17 9.60
CA VAL A 46 -82.86 -8.98 8.40
C VAL A 46 -82.29 -10.34 8.80
N SER A 47 -81.63 -10.41 9.96
CA SER A 47 -81.01 -11.62 10.47
C SER A 47 -81.04 -11.70 12.00
N PRO A 48 -81.18 -12.89 12.61
CA PRO A 48 -81.04 -13.07 14.07
C PRO A 48 -79.67 -12.64 14.63
N HIS A 49 -78.66 -12.46 13.79
CA HIS A 49 -77.33 -11.98 14.20
C HIS A 49 -77.27 -10.45 14.35
N GLU A 50 -78.19 -9.73 13.73
CA GLU A 50 -78.22 -8.27 13.71
C GLU A 50 -78.47 -7.72 15.12
N ARG A 51 -77.56 -6.84 15.59
CA ARG A 51 -77.62 -6.16 16.90
C ARG A 51 -77.83 -7.13 18.09
N ARG A 52 -77.50 -8.41 17.94
CA ARG A 52 -77.79 -9.48 18.91
C ARG A 52 -77.34 -9.15 20.33
N LEU A 53 -76.13 -8.62 20.52
CA LEU A 53 -75.61 -8.24 21.85
C LEU A 53 -76.43 -7.12 22.51
N GLN A 54 -76.91 -6.16 21.73
CA GLN A 54 -77.76 -5.09 22.24
C GLN A 54 -79.09 -5.65 22.74
N PHE A 55 -79.65 -6.62 22.02
CA PHE A 55 -80.90 -7.25 22.40
C PHE A 55 -80.76 -8.22 23.57
N LEU A 56 -79.63 -8.93 23.69
CA LEU A 56 -79.31 -9.69 24.90
C LEU A 56 -79.14 -8.78 26.12
N ALA A 57 -78.50 -7.61 25.95
CA ALA A 57 -78.43 -6.59 27.00
C ALA A 57 -79.82 -6.02 27.35
N CYS A 58 -80.71 -5.89 26.37
CA CYS A 58 -82.12 -5.56 26.60
C CYS A 58 -82.81 -6.65 27.43
N CYS A 59 -82.68 -7.94 27.06
CA CYS A 59 -83.23 -9.06 27.82
C CYS A 59 -82.73 -9.07 29.27
N LEU A 60 -81.44 -8.77 29.50
CA LEU A 60 -80.88 -8.65 30.85
C LEU A 60 -81.63 -7.58 31.67
N LYS A 61 -81.86 -6.39 31.09
CA LYS A 61 -82.61 -5.31 31.76
C LYS A 61 -84.04 -5.72 32.08
N LEU A 62 -84.68 -6.49 31.20
CA LEU A 62 -86.02 -7.02 31.43
C LEU A 62 -86.04 -8.04 32.57
N CYS A 63 -85.08 -8.97 32.60
CA CYS A 63 -84.95 -9.95 33.69
C CYS A 63 -84.72 -9.25 35.03
N GLN A 64 -83.85 -8.23 35.08
CA GLN A 64 -83.63 -7.41 36.28
C GLN A 64 -84.89 -6.67 36.73
N THR A 65 -85.69 -6.17 35.78
CA THR A 65 -86.95 -5.48 36.07
C THR A 65 -88.00 -6.43 36.62
N ALA A 66 -88.12 -7.63 36.05
CA ALA A 66 -89.01 -8.66 36.55
C ALA A 66 -88.57 -9.14 37.95
N ALA A 67 -87.27 -9.39 38.15
CA ALA A 67 -86.72 -9.76 39.46
C ALA A 67 -87.02 -8.70 40.54
N HIS A 68 -86.95 -7.42 40.19
CA HIS A 68 -87.31 -6.32 41.10
C HIS A 68 -88.78 -6.33 41.50
N ALA A 69 -89.68 -6.72 40.58
CA ALA A 69 -91.11 -6.87 40.85
C ALA A 69 -91.39 -8.13 41.68
N HIS A 70 -90.76 -9.26 41.33
CA HIS A 70 -90.84 -10.53 42.06
C HIS A 70 -90.42 -10.38 43.53
N ALA A 71 -89.34 -9.63 43.80
CA ALA A 71 -88.90 -9.32 45.16
C ALA A 71 -89.93 -8.54 46.02
N ARG A 72 -90.98 -7.99 45.40
CA ARG A 72 -92.11 -7.30 46.06
C ARG A 72 -93.40 -8.13 46.03
N GLY A 73 -93.34 -9.39 45.61
CA GLY A 73 -94.49 -10.26 45.43
C GLY A 73 -95.40 -9.81 44.29
N ILE A 74 -94.86 -9.13 43.26
CA ILE A 74 -95.61 -8.68 42.08
C ILE A 74 -95.20 -9.52 40.88
N VAL A 75 -96.16 -10.20 40.26
CA VAL A 75 -95.98 -10.91 38.97
C VAL A 75 -96.60 -10.06 37.87
N HIS A 76 -95.88 -9.85 36.77
CA HIS A 76 -96.39 -9.08 35.64
C HIS A 76 -97.46 -9.85 34.87
N GLY A 77 -97.25 -11.15 34.65
CA GLY A 77 -98.25 -12.08 34.12
C GLY A 77 -98.60 -11.92 32.64
N GLY A 78 -97.83 -11.14 31.88
CA GLY A 78 -98.17 -10.78 30.50
C GLY A 78 -97.04 -10.22 29.65
N LEU A 79 -95.78 -10.38 30.03
CA LEU A 79 -94.65 -9.78 29.30
C LEU A 79 -94.61 -10.20 27.82
N LYS A 80 -94.44 -9.23 26.91
CA LYS A 80 -94.26 -9.47 25.48
C LYS A 80 -93.49 -8.32 24.79
N PRO A 81 -92.85 -8.57 23.64
CA PRO A 81 -92.06 -7.56 22.92
C PRO A 81 -92.79 -6.24 22.62
N ALA A 82 -94.09 -6.29 22.34
CA ALA A 82 -94.90 -5.11 22.03
C ALA A 82 -95.08 -4.14 23.22
N TRP A 83 -94.82 -4.59 24.45
CA TRP A 83 -94.96 -3.78 25.68
C TRP A 83 -93.63 -3.30 26.24
N ILE A 84 -92.55 -3.53 25.50
CA ILE A 84 -91.21 -3.15 25.89
C ILE A 84 -90.75 -2.03 24.98
N MET A 85 -90.53 -0.84 25.53
CA MET A 85 -89.95 0.27 24.79
C MET A 85 -88.43 0.23 24.89
N VAL A 86 -87.77 0.31 23.74
CA VAL A 86 -86.31 0.34 23.62
C VAL A 86 -85.87 1.69 23.09
N GLY A 87 -85.10 2.42 23.90
CA GLY A 87 -84.56 3.74 23.56
C GLY A 87 -83.26 3.66 22.75
N SER A 88 -82.88 4.78 22.14
CA SER A 88 -81.66 4.92 21.31
C SER A 88 -80.36 4.64 22.07
N PHE A 89 -80.33 4.91 23.37
CA PHE A 89 -79.18 4.69 24.26
C PHE A 89 -79.26 3.36 25.03
N GLY A 90 -80.08 2.42 24.54
CA GLY A 90 -80.23 1.09 25.12
C GLY A 90 -81.11 1.03 26.36
N GLU A 91 -81.89 2.08 26.66
CA GLU A 91 -82.98 2.00 27.64
C GLU A 91 -83.95 0.87 27.26
N ALA A 92 -84.45 0.14 28.24
CA ALA A 92 -85.48 -0.89 28.05
C ALA A 92 -86.49 -0.75 29.19
N GLN A 93 -87.73 -0.37 28.85
CA GLN A 93 -88.78 -0.09 29.83
C GLN A 93 -90.05 -0.88 29.52
N ILE A 94 -90.62 -1.50 30.54
CA ILE A 94 -91.87 -2.24 30.50
C ILE A 94 -93.02 -1.25 30.72
N MET A 95 -93.90 -1.14 29.73
CA MET A 95 -94.93 -0.11 29.68
C MET A 95 -96.27 -0.54 30.27
N ASP A 96 -96.70 -1.78 30.01
CA ASP A 96 -98.07 -2.23 30.33
C ASP A 96 -98.11 -3.21 31.51
N TRP A 97 -98.57 -2.72 32.66
CA TRP A 97 -98.72 -3.50 33.90
C TRP A 97 -100.18 -3.91 34.17
N SER A 98 -101.06 -3.89 33.18
CA SER A 98 -102.50 -4.16 33.36
C SER A 98 -102.81 -5.60 33.79
N THR A 99 -101.96 -6.57 33.41
CA THR A 99 -102.08 -7.99 33.78
C THR A 99 -101.42 -8.32 35.12
N ALA A 100 -100.72 -7.35 35.72
CA ALA A 100 -99.91 -7.57 36.89
C ALA A 100 -100.78 -7.85 38.12
N ARG A 101 -100.31 -8.72 39.00
CA ARG A 101 -101.01 -9.13 40.21
C ARG A 101 -100.07 -9.13 41.40
N GLN A 102 -100.60 -8.66 42.53
CA GLN A 102 -99.96 -8.81 43.84
C GLN A 102 -100.26 -10.23 44.34
N LEU A 103 -99.23 -10.99 44.66
CA LEU A 103 -99.36 -12.31 45.26
C LEU A 103 -99.70 -12.19 46.75
N GLU A 104 -100.64 -13.00 47.21
CA GLU A 104 -101.00 -13.10 48.63
C GLU A 104 -100.20 -14.25 49.29
N PRO A 105 -99.73 -14.09 50.54
CA PRO A 105 -99.03 -15.16 51.24
C PRO A 105 -99.94 -16.38 51.52
N PRO A 106 -99.40 -17.62 51.46
CA PRO A 106 -98.03 -17.95 51.13
C PRO A 106 -97.75 -17.85 49.62
N LEU A 107 -96.68 -17.14 49.27
CA LEU A 107 -96.22 -16.99 47.89
C LEU A 107 -95.89 -18.36 47.29
N SER A 108 -96.43 -18.67 46.11
CA SER A 108 -96.01 -19.83 45.33
C SER A 108 -94.93 -19.40 44.34
N PRO A 109 -93.71 -19.95 44.40
CA PRO A 109 -92.67 -19.67 43.39
C PRO A 109 -93.12 -19.99 41.97
N LEU A 110 -94.10 -20.88 41.81
CA LEU A 110 -94.68 -21.24 40.52
C LEU A 110 -95.40 -20.06 39.84
N ASP A 111 -95.86 -19.06 40.59
CA ASP A 111 -96.54 -17.88 40.01
C ASP A 111 -95.56 -16.99 39.23
N GLU A 112 -94.33 -16.84 39.71
CA GLU A 112 -93.28 -16.05 39.06
C GLU A 112 -92.76 -16.70 37.77
N THR A 113 -92.89 -18.03 37.66
CA THR A 113 -92.46 -18.78 36.48
C THR A 113 -93.24 -18.43 35.20
N ILE A 114 -94.37 -17.74 35.32
CA ILE A 114 -95.12 -17.18 34.19
C ILE A 114 -94.32 -16.06 33.51
N ASP A 115 -93.70 -15.17 34.30
CA ASP A 115 -92.84 -14.12 33.76
C ASP A 115 -91.53 -14.70 33.23
N VAL A 116 -91.00 -15.74 33.88
CA VAL A 116 -89.80 -16.46 33.39
C VAL A 116 -90.07 -17.12 32.03
N LEU A 117 -91.25 -17.72 31.83
CA LEU A 117 -91.65 -18.26 30.53
C LEU A 117 -91.69 -17.16 29.46
N ALA A 118 -92.26 -16.01 29.78
CA ALA A 118 -92.35 -14.89 28.86
C ALA A 118 -90.97 -14.26 28.54
N LEU A 119 -90.09 -14.13 29.53
CA LEU A 119 -88.70 -13.73 29.33
C LEU A 119 -87.94 -14.74 28.47
N GLY A 120 -88.17 -16.04 28.68
CA GLY A 120 -87.64 -17.12 27.83
C GLY A 120 -88.13 -17.03 26.38
N ALA A 121 -89.39 -16.66 26.17
CA ALA A 121 -89.96 -16.45 24.84
C ALA A 121 -89.31 -15.27 24.12
N ILE A 122 -89.13 -14.14 24.82
CA ILE A 122 -88.42 -12.97 24.28
C ILE A 122 -86.96 -13.32 23.96
N LEU A 123 -86.28 -14.05 24.86
CA LEU A 123 -84.91 -14.50 24.62
C LEU A 123 -84.82 -15.46 23.42
N CYS A 124 -85.78 -16.37 23.27
CA CYS A 124 -85.87 -17.27 22.12
C CYS A 124 -86.05 -16.50 20.80
N GLU A 125 -86.94 -15.51 20.77
CA GLU A 125 -87.14 -14.65 19.62
C GLU A 125 -85.87 -13.83 19.30
N VAL A 126 -85.17 -13.33 20.31
CA VAL A 126 -83.90 -12.61 20.14
C VAL A 126 -82.81 -13.51 19.53
N LEU A 127 -82.76 -14.79 19.91
CA LEU A 127 -81.73 -15.74 19.47
C LEU A 127 -82.04 -16.35 18.11
N THR A 128 -83.30 -16.69 17.86
CA THR A 128 -83.74 -17.44 16.67
C THR A 128 -84.37 -16.56 15.59
N GLY A 129 -84.81 -15.36 15.94
CA GLY A 129 -85.61 -14.48 15.08
C GLY A 129 -87.09 -14.81 15.05
N GLU A 130 -87.52 -15.91 15.68
CA GLU A 130 -88.92 -16.34 15.71
C GLU A 130 -89.38 -16.57 17.15
N PRO A 131 -90.60 -16.14 17.54
CA PRO A 131 -91.14 -16.47 18.85
C PRO A 131 -91.34 -17.99 19.00
N PRO A 132 -91.36 -18.52 20.23
CA PRO A 132 -91.56 -19.96 20.47
C PRO A 132 -92.87 -20.49 19.89
N TRP A 133 -93.97 -19.72 19.98
CA TRP A 133 -95.29 -20.04 19.42
C TRP A 133 -95.75 -18.96 18.43
N ARG A 134 -96.52 -19.35 17.40
CA ARG A 134 -96.86 -18.48 16.25
C ARG A 134 -98.13 -17.62 16.43
N SER A 135 -98.90 -17.84 17.49
CA SER A 135 -100.17 -17.13 17.75
C SER A 135 -100.03 -15.71 18.31
N GLY A 136 -98.80 -15.17 18.45
CA GLY A 136 -98.57 -13.74 18.71
C GLY A 136 -98.96 -13.21 20.09
N SER A 137 -99.53 -14.03 20.99
CA SER A 137 -99.77 -13.64 22.39
C SER A 137 -100.00 -14.88 23.26
N LEU A 138 -99.55 -14.83 24.52
CA LEU A 138 -100.11 -15.65 25.61
C LEU A 138 -101.56 -15.20 25.79
N VAL A 139 -102.47 -15.61 24.92
CA VAL A 139 -103.90 -15.48 25.21
C VAL A 139 -104.27 -16.74 25.96
N ASP A 140 -104.48 -16.54 27.25
CA ASP A 140 -104.99 -17.48 28.25
C ASP A 140 -103.94 -18.30 29.03
N PRO A 141 -103.61 -17.90 30.28
CA PRO A 141 -102.83 -18.71 31.23
C PRO A 141 -103.40 -20.12 31.48
N GLY A 142 -104.65 -20.40 31.07
CA GLY A 142 -105.32 -21.68 31.25
C GLY A 142 -105.16 -22.72 30.14
N GLN A 143 -104.59 -22.40 28.97
CA GLN A 143 -104.50 -23.36 27.84
C GLN A 143 -103.12 -23.96 27.55
N GLY A 144 -102.06 -23.50 28.23
CA GLY A 144 -100.71 -24.05 28.10
C GLY A 144 -100.10 -23.87 26.71
N ALA A 145 -98.81 -23.57 26.64
CA ALA A 145 -98.09 -23.72 25.37
C ALA A 145 -98.14 -25.20 24.95
N ARG A 146 -98.45 -25.48 23.67
CA ARG A 146 -98.47 -26.87 23.19
C ARG A 146 -97.06 -27.44 23.29
N GLU A 147 -96.92 -28.61 23.90
CA GLU A 147 -95.62 -29.28 24.09
C GLU A 147 -94.83 -29.40 22.77
N GLU A 148 -95.54 -29.59 21.65
CA GLU A 148 -94.99 -29.60 20.29
C GLU A 148 -94.35 -28.26 19.87
N GLU A 149 -94.96 -27.12 20.20
CA GLU A 149 -94.42 -25.79 19.86
C GLU A 149 -93.17 -25.47 20.67
N LEU A 150 -93.15 -25.85 21.95
CA LEU A 150 -91.98 -25.70 22.82
C LEU A 150 -90.82 -26.60 22.36
N ALA A 151 -91.10 -27.84 21.95
CA ALA A 151 -90.10 -28.74 21.37
C ALA A 151 -89.51 -28.19 20.05
N ALA A 152 -90.36 -27.61 19.19
CA ALA A 152 -89.91 -26.94 17.97
C ALA A 152 -89.03 -25.71 18.27
N ALA A 153 -89.39 -24.90 19.27
CA ALA A 153 -88.59 -23.76 19.72
C ALA A 153 -87.22 -24.20 20.29
N ALA A 154 -87.19 -25.25 21.10
CA ALA A 154 -85.95 -25.84 21.61
C ALA A 154 -85.04 -26.30 20.46
N SER A 155 -85.60 -26.91 19.41
CA SER A 155 -84.85 -27.35 18.23
C SER A 155 -84.28 -26.16 17.44
N ARG A 156 -85.05 -25.05 17.30
CA ARG A 156 -84.53 -23.81 16.69
C ARG A 156 -83.40 -23.20 17.52
N LEU A 157 -83.53 -23.20 18.85
CA LEU A 157 -82.52 -22.71 19.79
C LEU A 157 -81.21 -23.50 19.65
N ASP A 158 -81.27 -24.83 19.58
CA ASP A 158 -80.10 -25.69 19.37
C ASP A 158 -79.42 -25.42 18.01
N ALA A 159 -80.19 -25.04 16.98
CA ALA A 159 -79.68 -24.72 15.65
C ALA A 159 -79.05 -23.31 15.51
N THR A 160 -79.14 -22.44 16.51
CA THR A 160 -78.63 -21.06 16.42
C THR A 160 -77.11 -20.95 16.34
N GLY A 161 -76.38 -22.00 16.76
CA GLY A 161 -74.92 -21.98 16.92
C GLY A 161 -74.43 -21.00 17.99
N PHE A 162 -75.33 -20.54 18.89
CA PHE A 162 -74.98 -19.63 19.98
C PHE A 162 -74.33 -20.36 21.16
N ASP A 163 -73.82 -19.61 22.14
CA ASP A 163 -73.21 -20.19 23.34
C ASP A 163 -74.19 -21.12 24.05
N HIS A 164 -73.73 -22.35 24.29
CA HIS A 164 -74.55 -23.43 24.84
C HIS A 164 -75.22 -23.06 26.16
N ASN A 165 -74.60 -22.21 26.98
CA ASN A 165 -75.16 -21.81 28.28
C ASN A 165 -76.41 -20.94 28.08
N ILE A 166 -76.38 -20.00 27.13
CA ILE A 166 -77.53 -19.13 26.85
C ILE A 166 -78.64 -19.87 26.11
N VAL A 167 -78.29 -20.80 25.22
CA VAL A 167 -79.26 -21.71 24.58
C VAL A 167 -79.98 -22.56 25.65
N ASN A 168 -79.23 -23.15 26.59
CA ASN A 168 -79.80 -23.93 27.68
C ASN A 168 -80.64 -23.07 28.64
N LEU A 169 -80.21 -21.84 28.94
CA LEU A 169 -80.99 -20.91 29.74
C LEU A 169 -82.35 -20.60 29.10
N ALA A 170 -82.37 -20.31 27.79
CA ALA A 170 -83.61 -20.08 27.04
C ALA A 170 -84.51 -21.33 27.06
N LYS A 171 -83.95 -22.54 26.87
CA LYS A 171 -84.69 -23.81 26.93
C LYS A 171 -85.28 -24.08 28.33
N ARG A 172 -84.53 -23.82 29.41
CA ARG A 172 -85.02 -23.95 30.80
C ARG A 172 -86.17 -22.98 31.08
N CYS A 173 -86.08 -21.73 30.61
CA CYS A 173 -87.17 -20.77 30.75
C CYS A 173 -88.45 -21.23 30.01
N LEU A 174 -88.28 -21.91 28.87
CA LEU A 174 -89.35 -22.44 28.04
C LEU A 174 -89.84 -23.85 28.43
N ALA A 175 -89.44 -24.38 29.59
CA ALA A 175 -89.86 -25.72 30.00
C ALA A 175 -91.39 -25.81 30.13
N ALA A 176 -91.97 -26.92 29.65
CA ALA A 176 -93.43 -27.12 29.66
C ALA A 176 -93.98 -27.11 31.10
N ASN A 177 -93.29 -27.82 32.01
CA ASN A 177 -93.61 -27.84 33.43
C ASN A 177 -93.01 -26.61 34.15
N PRO A 178 -93.82 -25.80 34.85
CA PRO A 178 -93.35 -24.65 35.64
C PRO A 178 -92.24 -24.96 36.64
N ALA A 179 -92.24 -26.16 37.24
CA ALA A 179 -91.20 -26.57 38.21
C ALA A 179 -89.81 -26.74 37.58
N ASP A 180 -89.73 -26.99 36.26
CA ASP A 180 -88.46 -27.15 35.55
C ASP A 180 -87.85 -25.80 35.09
N ARG A 181 -88.61 -24.71 35.25
CA ARG A 181 -88.15 -23.35 34.95
C ARG A 181 -87.32 -22.79 36.11
N PRO A 182 -86.42 -21.82 35.86
CA PRO A 182 -85.89 -20.98 36.92
C PRO A 182 -87.05 -20.38 37.73
N GLN A 183 -87.00 -20.53 39.05
CA GLN A 183 -88.12 -20.14 39.91
C GLN A 183 -88.26 -18.62 40.05
N HIS A 184 -87.18 -17.88 39.82
CA HIS A 184 -87.12 -16.42 39.90
C HIS A 184 -86.46 -15.83 38.66
N ALA A 185 -86.91 -14.65 38.21
CA ALA A 185 -86.28 -13.93 37.09
C ALA A 185 -84.84 -13.49 37.41
N GLU A 186 -84.46 -13.42 38.69
CA GLU A 186 -83.10 -13.11 39.14
C GLU A 186 -82.07 -14.11 38.61
N VAL A 187 -82.39 -15.41 38.63
CA VAL A 187 -81.50 -16.47 38.11
C VAL A 187 -81.21 -16.26 36.62
N VAL A 188 -82.23 -15.86 35.85
CA VAL A 188 -82.09 -15.58 34.42
C VAL A 188 -81.23 -14.33 34.19
N ALA A 189 -81.39 -13.30 35.02
CA ALA A 189 -80.58 -12.08 34.97
C ALA A 189 -79.10 -12.36 35.30
N GLU A 190 -78.82 -13.18 36.31
CA GLU A 190 -77.46 -13.55 36.70
C GLU A 190 -76.74 -14.34 35.61
N GLU A 191 -77.37 -15.41 35.10
CA GLU A 191 -76.76 -16.25 34.06
C GLU A 191 -76.53 -15.46 32.75
N LEU A 192 -77.50 -14.65 32.32
CA LEU A 192 -77.36 -13.81 31.13
C LEU A 192 -76.33 -12.69 31.32
N GLY A 193 -76.28 -12.08 32.51
CA GLY A 193 -75.30 -11.06 32.87
C GLY A 193 -73.87 -11.60 32.89
N ALA A 194 -73.65 -12.78 33.48
CA ALA A 194 -72.35 -13.45 33.49
C ALA A 194 -71.84 -13.72 32.06
N HIS A 195 -72.72 -14.16 31.16
CA HIS A 195 -72.34 -14.38 29.77
C HIS A 195 -71.94 -13.09 29.05
N LEU A 196 -72.72 -12.01 29.18
CA LEU A 196 -72.39 -10.71 28.58
C LEU A 196 -71.08 -10.14 29.12
N ALA A 197 -70.81 -10.31 30.42
CA ALA A 197 -69.54 -9.92 31.03
C ALA A 197 -68.35 -10.72 30.48
N ALA A 198 -68.52 -12.03 30.28
CA ALA A 198 -67.48 -12.89 29.70
C ALA A 198 -67.16 -12.50 28.24
N LEU A 199 -68.18 -12.17 27.43
CA LEU A 199 -67.97 -11.66 26.07
C LEU A 199 -67.20 -10.33 26.07
N ALA A 200 -67.58 -9.39 26.94
CA ALA A 200 -66.88 -8.11 27.07
C ALA A 200 -65.42 -8.28 27.52
N ALA A 201 -65.16 -9.20 28.45
CA ALA A 201 -63.80 -9.50 28.91
C ALA A 201 -62.92 -10.09 27.78
N ARG A 202 -63.46 -11.03 26.99
CA ARG A 202 -62.75 -11.61 25.83
C ARG A 202 -62.41 -10.55 24.77
N ALA A 203 -63.33 -9.63 24.48
CA ALA A 203 -63.09 -8.54 23.53
C ALA A 203 -61.93 -7.64 24.00
N ARG A 204 -61.94 -7.20 25.27
CA ARG A 204 -60.87 -6.38 25.85
C ARG A 204 -59.52 -7.09 25.86
N ALA A 205 -59.50 -8.39 26.20
CA ALA A 205 -58.26 -9.18 26.19
C ALA A 205 -57.65 -9.28 24.79
N SER A 206 -58.49 -9.44 23.75
CA SER A 206 -58.06 -9.46 22.36
C SER A 206 -57.46 -8.11 21.92
N GLU A 207 -58.10 -7.00 22.28
CA GLU A 207 -57.59 -5.65 21.98
C GLU A 207 -56.22 -5.41 22.63
N LEU A 208 -56.06 -5.76 23.91
CA LEU A 208 -54.78 -5.64 24.62
C LEU A 208 -53.69 -6.53 23.98
N ALA A 209 -54.04 -7.76 23.59
CA ALA A 209 -53.12 -8.66 22.90
C ALA A 209 -52.68 -8.11 21.53
N ALA A 210 -53.61 -7.51 20.78
CA ALA A 210 -53.32 -6.87 19.50
C ALA A 210 -52.39 -5.64 19.67
N GLN A 211 -52.63 -4.81 20.69
CA GLN A 211 -51.75 -3.68 21.02
C GLN A 211 -50.34 -4.15 21.39
N ALA A 212 -50.23 -5.15 22.27
CA ALA A 212 -48.93 -5.72 22.67
C ALA A 212 -48.18 -6.35 21.49
N ALA A 213 -48.90 -6.99 20.56
CA ALA A 213 -48.30 -7.54 19.34
C ALA A 213 -47.77 -6.44 18.40
N GLN A 214 -48.48 -5.32 18.26
CA GLN A 214 -48.04 -4.18 17.47
C GLN A 214 -46.79 -3.52 18.05
N GLU A 215 -46.70 -3.39 19.38
CA GLU A 215 -45.52 -2.85 20.06
C GLU A 215 -44.29 -3.74 19.85
N LYS A 216 -44.41 -5.05 20.11
CA LYS A 216 -43.33 -6.02 19.86
C LYS A 216 -42.85 -5.99 18.41
N ALA A 217 -43.78 -5.90 17.44
CA ALA A 217 -43.43 -5.80 16.02
C ALA A 217 -42.67 -4.49 15.69
N ARG A 218 -43.00 -3.37 16.37
CA ARG A 218 -42.31 -2.09 16.20
C ARG A 218 -40.87 -2.15 16.73
N GLU A 219 -40.67 -2.76 17.89
CA GLU A 219 -39.33 -2.94 18.47
C GLU A 219 -38.45 -3.86 17.63
N GLY A 220 -38.99 -5.01 17.18
CA GLY A 220 -38.27 -5.93 16.31
C GLY A 220 -37.78 -5.29 15.02
N ARG A 221 -38.60 -4.42 14.40
CA ARG A 221 -38.20 -3.66 13.19
C ARG A 221 -37.09 -2.65 13.47
N LYS A 222 -37.08 -1.98 14.62
CA LYS A 222 -36.02 -1.03 15.00
C LYS A 222 -34.68 -1.75 15.16
N SER A 223 -34.67 -2.86 15.90
CA SER A 223 -33.45 -3.67 16.11
C SER A 223 -32.87 -4.18 14.79
N ARG A 224 -33.72 -4.71 13.90
CA ARG A 224 -33.28 -5.21 12.59
C ARG A 224 -32.70 -4.10 11.70
N ARG A 225 -33.27 -2.90 11.72
CA ARG A 225 -32.74 -1.73 10.97
C ARG A 225 -31.38 -1.29 11.50
N LEU A 226 -31.21 -1.23 12.83
CA LEU A 226 -29.92 -0.94 13.47
C LEU A 226 -28.86 -1.97 13.11
N GLY A 227 -29.21 -3.26 13.15
CA GLY A 227 -28.28 -4.34 12.74
C GLY A 227 -27.82 -4.22 11.29
N ILE A 228 -28.74 -3.93 10.35
CA ILE A 228 -28.40 -3.71 8.93
C ILE A 228 -27.51 -2.48 8.76
N ALA A 229 -27.83 -1.37 9.44
CA ALA A 229 -27.04 -0.13 9.36
C ALA A 229 -25.61 -0.32 9.89
N LEU A 230 -25.46 -1.03 11.02
CA LEU A 230 -24.14 -1.36 11.58
C LEU A 230 -23.32 -2.26 10.65
N ALA A 231 -23.96 -3.27 10.04
CA ALA A 231 -23.30 -4.14 9.06
C ALA A 231 -22.85 -3.37 7.81
N ALA A 232 -23.68 -2.47 7.29
CA ALA A 232 -23.33 -1.62 6.16
C ALA A 232 -22.16 -0.66 6.50
N ALA A 233 -22.16 -0.06 7.70
CA ALA A 233 -21.07 0.79 8.17
C ALA A 233 -19.75 -0.01 8.28
N ALA A 234 -19.80 -1.23 8.82
CA ALA A 234 -18.63 -2.10 8.91
C ALA A 234 -18.06 -2.45 7.52
N LEU A 235 -18.91 -2.72 6.53
CA LEU A 235 -18.49 -2.98 5.15
C LEU A 235 -17.83 -1.76 4.50
N LEU A 236 -18.34 -0.55 4.75
CA LEU A 236 -17.73 0.68 4.24
C LEU A 236 -16.34 0.93 4.84
N VAL A 237 -16.19 0.69 6.15
CA VAL A 237 -14.87 0.79 6.81
C VAL A 237 -13.91 -0.23 6.22
N LEU A 238 -14.35 -1.48 6.05
CA LEU A 238 -13.53 -2.54 5.45
C LEU A 238 -13.10 -2.17 4.01
N ALA A 239 -14.02 -1.68 3.19
CA ALA A 239 -13.74 -1.23 1.83
C ALA A 239 -12.74 -0.06 1.83
N GLY A 240 -12.86 0.89 2.77
CA GLY A 240 -11.92 1.99 2.93
C GLY A 240 -10.52 1.53 3.33
N VAL A 241 -10.41 0.58 4.26
CA VAL A 241 -9.12 0.00 4.68
C VAL A 241 -8.47 -0.79 3.54
N CYS A 242 -9.24 -1.65 2.87
CA CYS A 242 -8.75 -2.43 1.73
C CYS A 242 -8.34 -1.53 0.55
N GLY A 243 -9.13 -0.50 0.24
CA GLY A 243 -8.81 0.48 -0.79
C GLY A 243 -7.56 1.29 -0.45
N GLY A 244 -7.43 1.74 0.80
CA GLY A 244 -6.22 2.42 1.28
C GLY A 244 -4.96 1.55 1.19
N ALA A 245 -5.06 0.28 1.62
CA ALA A 245 -3.96 -0.68 1.53
C ALA A 245 -3.55 -0.95 0.08
N TYR A 246 -4.51 -1.08 -0.85
CA TYR A 246 -4.25 -1.25 -2.27
C TYR A 246 -3.48 -0.07 -2.87
N LEU A 247 -3.90 1.17 -2.58
CA LEU A 247 -3.22 2.37 -3.08
C LEU A 247 -1.78 2.49 -2.56
N VAL A 248 -1.54 2.15 -1.29
CA VAL A 248 -0.18 2.13 -0.72
C VAL A 248 0.67 1.05 -1.39
N TRP A 249 0.11 -0.14 -1.63
CA TRP A 249 0.81 -1.22 -2.32
C TRP A 249 1.13 -0.86 -3.78
N GLU A 250 0.20 -0.25 -4.50
CA GLU A 250 0.40 0.23 -5.89
C GLU A 250 1.48 1.33 -5.94
N GLN A 251 1.48 2.26 -4.99
CA GLN A 251 2.55 3.26 -4.86
C GLN A 251 3.90 2.62 -4.54
N ALA A 252 3.95 1.58 -3.70
CA ALA A 252 5.20 0.88 -3.41
C ALA A 252 5.77 0.19 -4.66
N GLN A 253 4.92 -0.49 -5.44
CA GLN A 253 5.32 -1.15 -6.69
C GLN A 253 5.85 -0.15 -7.73
N THR A 254 5.17 0.99 -7.90
CA THR A 254 5.63 2.03 -8.82
C THR A 254 6.94 2.69 -8.37
N ARG A 255 7.18 2.82 -7.07
CA ARG A 255 8.47 3.28 -6.52
C ARG A 255 9.60 2.30 -6.83
N VAL A 256 9.39 1.01 -6.60
CA VAL A 256 10.37 -0.04 -6.93
C VAL A 256 10.71 -0.01 -8.42
N ALA A 257 9.70 0.05 -9.29
CA ALA A 257 9.91 0.08 -10.74
C ALA A 257 10.68 1.33 -11.20
N ARG A 258 10.37 2.51 -10.64
CA ARG A 258 11.09 3.76 -10.95
C ARG A 258 12.52 3.75 -10.44
N ALA A 259 12.74 3.27 -9.21
CA ALA A 259 14.06 3.15 -8.62
C ALA A 259 14.94 2.19 -9.43
N ALA A 260 14.40 1.03 -9.82
CA ALA A 260 15.09 0.06 -10.67
C ALA A 260 15.45 0.65 -12.05
N LEU A 261 14.55 1.42 -12.67
CA LEU A 261 14.82 2.08 -13.95
C LEU A 261 15.93 3.13 -13.85
N LEU A 262 15.89 3.99 -12.83
CA LEU A 262 16.92 5.02 -12.65
C LEU A 262 18.28 4.39 -12.29
N ALA A 263 18.28 3.34 -11.47
CA ALA A 263 19.49 2.61 -11.12
C ALA A 263 20.11 1.88 -12.32
N SER A 264 19.30 1.27 -13.19
CA SER A 264 19.79 0.62 -14.42
C SER A 264 20.31 1.64 -15.44
N GLN A 265 19.67 2.80 -15.59
CA GLN A 265 20.17 3.90 -16.43
C GLN A 265 21.53 4.42 -15.92
N ALA A 266 21.67 4.66 -14.62
CA ALA A 266 22.93 5.10 -14.03
C ALA A 266 24.04 4.04 -14.16
N LEU A 267 23.69 2.75 -14.07
CA LEU A 267 24.60 1.63 -14.33
C LEU A 267 25.08 1.62 -15.78
N GLU A 268 24.17 1.77 -16.75
CA GLU A 268 24.50 1.81 -18.18
C GLU A 268 25.39 3.02 -18.53
N GLU A 269 25.12 4.19 -17.93
CA GLU A 269 26.00 5.36 -18.03
C GLU A 269 27.40 5.09 -17.49
N ALA A 270 27.50 4.41 -16.34
CA ALA A 270 28.78 4.05 -15.74
C ALA A 270 29.57 3.06 -16.61
N GLU A 271 28.90 2.05 -17.19
CA GLU A 271 29.53 1.10 -18.11
C GLU A 271 30.04 1.80 -19.38
N LYS A 272 29.25 2.69 -19.98
CA LYS A 272 29.68 3.50 -21.14
C LYS A 272 30.87 4.38 -20.80
N ALA A 273 30.82 5.09 -19.67
CA ALA A 273 31.93 5.92 -19.21
C ALA A 273 33.19 5.10 -18.91
N ARG A 274 33.07 3.89 -18.35
CA ARG A 274 34.20 2.95 -18.15
C ARG A 274 34.80 2.51 -19.49
N ALA A 275 33.96 2.21 -20.48
CA ALA A 275 34.44 1.84 -21.82
C ALA A 275 35.16 3.00 -22.53
N GLU A 276 34.63 4.22 -22.44
CA GLU A 276 35.32 5.44 -22.90
C GLU A 276 36.65 5.61 -22.17
N ALA A 277 36.68 5.42 -20.85
CA ALA A 277 37.88 5.59 -20.04
C ALA A 277 39.00 4.60 -20.38
N ARG A 278 38.66 3.35 -20.71
CA ARG A 278 39.63 2.34 -21.17
C ARG A 278 40.26 2.66 -22.52
N SER A 279 39.59 3.45 -23.36
CA SER A 279 40.11 3.86 -24.67
C SER A 279 40.71 5.27 -24.70
N ALA A 280 40.63 5.99 -23.58
CA ALA A 280 41.21 7.32 -23.43
C ALA A 280 42.74 7.28 -23.38
N ALA A 281 43.37 8.42 -23.69
CA ALA A 281 44.81 8.57 -23.53
C ALA A 281 45.19 8.38 -22.04
N PRO A 282 46.36 7.80 -21.72
CA PRO A 282 46.76 7.52 -20.33
C PRO A 282 46.78 8.72 -19.38
N GLU A 283 46.78 9.94 -19.91
CA GLU A 283 46.83 11.18 -19.14
C GLU A 283 45.46 11.82 -18.91
N ASP A 284 44.44 11.42 -19.68
CA ASP A 284 43.09 11.95 -19.54
C ASP A 284 42.28 11.12 -18.55
N LEU A 285 42.22 11.60 -17.31
CA LEU A 285 41.44 10.99 -16.23
C LEU A 285 39.97 11.46 -16.19
N THR A 286 39.57 12.32 -17.12
CA THR A 286 38.20 12.88 -17.15
C THR A 286 37.14 11.77 -17.32
N PRO A 287 37.31 10.80 -18.24
CA PRO A 287 36.35 9.71 -18.39
C PRO A 287 36.29 8.80 -17.15
N TRP A 288 37.43 8.54 -16.49
CA TRP A 288 37.47 7.76 -15.24
C TRP A 288 36.72 8.46 -14.10
N THR A 289 36.89 9.77 -13.97
CA THR A 289 36.17 10.59 -12.98
C THR A 289 34.66 10.56 -13.25
N ARG A 290 34.25 10.58 -14.52
CA ARG A 290 32.85 10.47 -14.93
C ARG A 290 32.27 9.08 -14.60
N ALA A 291 33.01 8.01 -14.89
CA ALA A 291 32.61 6.64 -14.59
C ALA A 291 32.43 6.41 -13.07
N ALA A 292 33.40 6.86 -12.27
CA ALA A 292 33.34 6.81 -10.81
C ALA A 292 32.14 7.60 -10.25
N GLY A 293 31.89 8.80 -10.79
CA GLY A 293 30.72 9.60 -10.40
C GLY A 293 29.38 8.95 -10.77
N ALA A 294 29.29 8.30 -11.94
CA ALA A 294 28.07 7.62 -12.38
C ALA A 294 27.77 6.39 -11.53
N VAL A 295 28.77 5.53 -11.28
CA VAL A 295 28.57 4.32 -10.47
C VAL A 295 28.29 4.64 -9.00
N GLN A 296 28.87 5.71 -8.46
CA GLN A 296 28.59 6.18 -7.10
C GLN A 296 27.12 6.64 -6.95
N ARG A 297 26.58 7.38 -7.92
CA ARG A 297 25.15 7.76 -7.93
C ARG A 297 24.25 6.52 -7.99
N ALA A 298 24.59 5.53 -8.82
CA ALA A 298 23.86 4.27 -8.87
C ALA A 298 23.88 3.55 -7.50
N ALA A 299 25.04 3.51 -6.83
CA ALA A 299 25.21 2.87 -5.52
C ALA A 299 24.50 3.61 -4.37
N GLU A 300 24.43 4.94 -4.42
CA GLU A 300 23.65 5.73 -3.46
C GLU A 300 22.14 5.48 -3.62
N MET A 301 21.65 5.50 -4.86
CA MET A 301 20.25 5.22 -5.17
C MET A 301 19.85 3.79 -4.81
N ALA A 302 20.70 2.79 -5.06
CA ALA A 302 20.45 1.40 -4.68
C ALA A 302 20.49 1.15 -3.15
N ARG A 303 21.03 2.09 -2.37
CA ARG A 303 21.01 2.08 -0.90
C ARG A 303 19.78 2.79 -0.31
N SER A 304 19.35 3.90 -0.91
CA SER A 304 18.22 4.70 -0.41
C SER A 304 16.86 4.24 -0.91
N GLU A 305 16.80 3.62 -2.09
CA GLU A 305 15.56 3.19 -2.74
C GLU A 305 15.43 1.67 -2.79
N PRO A 306 14.19 1.14 -2.87
CA PRO A 306 13.95 -0.29 -2.94
C PRO A 306 14.27 -0.83 -4.34
N VAL A 307 15.50 -1.30 -4.50
CA VAL A 307 16.03 -1.95 -5.70
C VAL A 307 16.24 -3.44 -5.41
N ASP A 308 16.09 -4.30 -6.42
CA ASP A 308 16.33 -5.74 -6.28
C ASP A 308 17.79 -6.05 -5.91
N ASP A 309 18.01 -7.21 -5.27
CA ASP A 309 19.31 -7.60 -4.75
C ASP A 309 20.34 -7.93 -5.87
N GLU A 310 19.88 -8.37 -7.04
CA GLU A 310 20.74 -8.69 -8.19
C GLU A 310 21.34 -7.42 -8.80
N LEU A 311 20.51 -6.40 -9.04
CA LEU A 311 20.92 -5.10 -9.52
C LEU A 311 21.83 -4.41 -8.50
N ARG A 312 21.54 -4.53 -7.19
CA ARG A 312 22.42 -4.00 -6.13
C ARG A 312 23.80 -4.66 -6.17
N ALA A 313 23.86 -5.99 -6.31
CA ALA A 313 25.13 -6.71 -6.40
C ALA A 313 25.93 -6.31 -7.65
N ARG A 314 25.27 -6.15 -8.80
CA ARG A 314 25.91 -5.69 -10.04
C ARG A 314 26.49 -4.28 -9.91
N ILE A 315 25.77 -3.35 -9.28
CA ILE A 315 26.25 -1.98 -9.05
C ILE A 315 27.50 -1.99 -8.15
N GLU A 316 27.49 -2.74 -7.05
CA GLU A 316 28.65 -2.76 -6.14
C GLU A 316 29.87 -3.43 -6.78
N MET A 317 29.66 -4.50 -7.55
CA MET A 317 30.74 -5.14 -8.31
C MET A 317 31.33 -4.18 -9.35
N LEU A 318 30.49 -3.47 -10.12
CA LEU A 318 30.97 -2.49 -11.10
C LEU A 318 31.70 -1.32 -10.42
N LYS A 319 31.27 -0.92 -9.22
CA LYS A 319 31.92 0.13 -8.44
C LYS A 319 33.34 -0.27 -8.05
N GLN A 320 33.52 -1.46 -7.49
CA GLN A 320 34.85 -1.99 -7.13
C GLN A 320 35.76 -2.06 -8.35
N ASP A 321 35.26 -2.62 -9.44
CA ASP A 321 35.94 -2.69 -10.74
C ASP A 321 36.42 -1.31 -11.25
N ILE A 322 35.55 -0.29 -11.21
CA ILE A 322 35.89 1.07 -11.67
C ILE A 322 36.90 1.71 -10.72
N GLU A 323 36.77 1.53 -9.40
CA GLU A 323 37.71 2.07 -8.41
C GLU A 323 39.13 1.49 -8.60
N GLU A 324 39.24 0.17 -8.81
CA GLU A 324 40.52 -0.50 -9.07
C GLU A 324 41.15 -0.03 -10.38
N GLU A 325 40.38 0.01 -11.47
CA GLU A 325 40.90 0.44 -12.77
C GLU A 325 41.25 1.93 -12.80
N HIS A 326 40.46 2.77 -12.13
CA HIS A 326 40.76 4.20 -12.00
C HIS A 326 42.04 4.42 -11.21
N ALA A 327 42.26 3.70 -10.11
CA ALA A 327 43.49 3.78 -9.33
C ALA A 327 44.72 3.40 -10.19
N ALA A 328 44.61 2.32 -10.97
CA ALA A 328 45.65 1.92 -11.91
C ALA A 328 45.89 2.97 -13.01
N ALA A 329 44.83 3.59 -13.53
CA ALA A 329 44.93 4.66 -14.53
C ALA A 329 45.61 5.93 -13.98
N VAL A 330 45.29 6.31 -12.74
CA VAL A 330 45.96 7.44 -12.04
C VAL A 330 47.45 7.16 -11.89
N GLU A 331 47.82 5.95 -11.49
CA GLU A 331 49.23 5.57 -11.37
C GLU A 331 49.95 5.62 -12.73
N ALA A 332 49.30 5.10 -13.78
CA ALA A 332 49.82 5.16 -15.15
C ALA A 332 49.98 6.61 -15.65
N ALA A 333 49.01 7.50 -15.39
CA ALA A 333 49.08 8.92 -15.72
C ALA A 333 50.25 9.61 -15.02
N LEU A 334 50.40 9.38 -13.70
CA LEU A 334 51.51 9.92 -12.92
C LEU A 334 52.86 9.40 -13.41
N ARG A 335 52.93 8.15 -13.85
CA ARG A 335 54.13 7.57 -14.44
C ARG A 335 54.45 8.19 -15.80
N ALA A 336 53.45 8.41 -16.64
CA ALA A 336 53.60 9.08 -17.94
C ALA A 336 54.09 10.52 -17.77
N GLU A 337 53.52 11.28 -16.84
CA GLU A 337 53.94 12.65 -16.55
C GLU A 337 55.38 12.71 -15.99
N ARG A 338 55.73 11.81 -15.07
CA ARG A 338 57.11 11.66 -14.58
C ARG A 338 58.09 11.34 -15.73
N ASN A 339 57.70 10.48 -16.67
CA ASN A 339 58.51 10.16 -17.84
C ASN A 339 58.67 11.35 -18.77
N ARG A 340 57.58 12.09 -19.04
CA ARG A 340 57.61 13.30 -19.87
C ARG A 340 58.56 14.34 -19.27
N LYS A 341 58.45 14.61 -17.97
CA LYS A 341 59.32 15.56 -17.28
C LYS A 341 60.78 15.13 -17.34
N ALA A 342 61.07 13.88 -16.98
CA ALA A 342 62.43 13.34 -17.06
C ALA A 342 63.00 13.40 -18.48
N LEU A 343 62.20 13.06 -19.50
CA LEU A 343 62.61 13.16 -20.90
C LEU A 343 62.90 14.61 -21.31
N ALA A 344 62.09 15.57 -20.87
CA ALA A 344 62.32 16.99 -21.12
C ALA A 344 63.60 17.48 -20.44
N ASP A 345 63.82 17.10 -19.18
CA ASP A 345 65.02 17.45 -18.41
C ASP A 345 66.29 16.84 -19.04
N LEU A 346 66.25 15.56 -19.43
CA LEU A 346 67.37 14.89 -20.12
C LEU A 346 67.67 15.51 -21.48
N LYS A 347 66.64 15.85 -22.28
CA LYS A 347 66.81 16.53 -23.57
C LYS A 347 67.32 17.96 -23.40
N ASP A 348 66.91 18.66 -22.35
CA ASP A 348 67.40 20.00 -22.04
C ASP A 348 68.87 19.98 -21.64
N LEU A 349 69.27 19.04 -20.77
CA LEU A 349 70.67 18.79 -20.46
C LEU A 349 71.46 18.51 -21.75
N GLU A 350 71.01 17.56 -22.57
CA GLU A 350 71.67 17.27 -23.85
C GLU A 350 71.83 18.50 -24.74
N ARG A 351 70.79 19.35 -24.86
CA ARG A 351 70.83 20.58 -25.66
C ARG A 351 71.81 21.61 -25.11
N ARG A 352 71.79 21.85 -23.78
CA ARG A 352 72.72 22.76 -23.10
C ARG A 352 74.17 22.33 -23.27
N HIS A 353 74.43 21.03 -23.30
CA HIS A 353 75.77 20.47 -23.43
C HIS A 353 76.26 20.36 -24.89
N GLY A 354 75.41 20.71 -25.87
CA GLY A 354 75.75 20.76 -27.29
C GLY A 354 75.82 19.36 -27.91
N GLY A 355 74.80 19.00 -28.68
CA GLY A 355 74.75 17.74 -29.44
C GLY A 355 76.05 17.52 -30.21
N GLY A 356 76.75 16.44 -29.88
CA GLY A 356 78.05 16.11 -30.44
C GLY A 356 79.02 15.66 -29.36
N PHE A 357 79.52 16.57 -28.53
CA PHE A 357 80.62 16.29 -27.60
C PHE A 357 80.62 17.31 -26.45
N GLY A 358 79.97 16.97 -25.32
CA GLY A 358 79.76 17.88 -24.19
C GLY A 358 80.91 17.88 -23.18
N TRP A 359 81.91 18.72 -23.35
CA TRP A 359 83.08 18.86 -22.45
C TRP A 359 82.78 19.65 -21.16
N ALA A 360 81.64 20.34 -21.08
CA ALA A 360 81.14 21.01 -19.88
C ALA A 360 80.04 20.18 -19.21
N LEU A 361 80.35 18.93 -18.85
CA LEU A 361 79.42 18.05 -18.14
C LEU A 361 79.33 18.48 -16.67
N GLU A 362 78.09 18.60 -16.17
CA GLU A 362 77.79 18.55 -14.74
C GLU A 362 77.23 17.15 -14.44
N PRO A 363 78.08 16.13 -14.13
CA PRO A 363 77.62 14.82 -13.71
C PRO A 363 76.54 14.84 -12.61
N PRO A 364 76.57 15.78 -11.64
CA PRO A 364 75.50 15.89 -10.64
C PRO A 364 74.10 16.05 -11.24
N ALA A 365 73.94 16.83 -12.32
CA ALA A 365 72.61 17.15 -12.87
C ALA A 365 71.94 15.93 -13.54
N TYR A 366 72.69 15.12 -14.29
CA TYR A 366 72.17 13.87 -14.85
C TYR A 366 71.84 12.85 -13.75
N VAL A 367 72.71 12.75 -12.72
CA VAL A 367 72.47 11.88 -11.56
C VAL A 367 71.21 12.32 -10.79
N GLU A 368 70.99 13.63 -10.63
CA GLU A 368 69.80 14.17 -9.97
C GLU A 368 68.51 13.83 -10.72
N VAL A 369 68.49 13.97 -12.05
CA VAL A 369 67.32 13.60 -12.86
C VAL A 369 67.00 12.11 -12.76
N LEU A 370 68.04 11.25 -12.81
CA LEU A 370 67.87 9.79 -12.69
C LEU A 370 67.43 9.39 -11.27
N LYS A 371 68.01 10.00 -10.22
CA LYS A 371 67.60 9.80 -8.82
C LYS A 371 66.18 10.29 -8.57
N ALA A 372 65.78 11.42 -9.14
CA ALA A 372 64.40 11.93 -9.07
C ALA A 372 63.39 10.97 -9.73
N ARG A 373 63.84 10.11 -10.65
CA ARG A 373 63.04 9.00 -11.20
C ARG A 373 63.09 7.71 -10.36
N GLY A 374 63.75 7.74 -9.19
CA GLY A 374 63.91 6.58 -8.32
C GLY A 374 64.89 5.54 -8.87
N ILE A 375 65.77 5.93 -9.80
CA ILE A 375 66.86 5.07 -10.27
C ILE A 375 68.02 5.21 -9.28
N ASP A 376 68.28 4.16 -8.53
CA ASP A 376 69.39 4.10 -7.60
C ASP A 376 70.67 3.69 -8.33
N LEU A 377 71.45 4.71 -8.70
CA LEU A 377 72.73 4.52 -9.38
C LEU A 377 73.82 3.94 -8.46
N GLU A 378 73.60 3.88 -7.14
CA GLU A 378 74.50 3.28 -6.15
C GLU A 378 74.21 1.77 -5.88
N ALA A 379 73.05 1.26 -6.31
CA ALA A 379 72.70 -0.17 -6.28
C ALA A 379 73.50 -1.02 -7.30
N SER A 380 73.46 -2.36 -7.22
CA SER A 380 74.14 -3.20 -8.23
C SER A 380 73.66 -2.89 -9.65
N VAL A 381 74.52 -3.12 -10.65
CA VAL A 381 74.18 -2.82 -12.05
C VAL A 381 72.91 -3.57 -12.49
N GLU A 382 72.73 -4.81 -12.03
CA GLU A 382 71.53 -5.61 -12.28
C GLU A 382 70.27 -4.95 -11.70
N ALA A 383 70.34 -4.45 -10.46
CA ALA A 383 69.21 -3.81 -9.79
C ALA A 383 68.85 -2.47 -10.46
N ALA A 384 69.85 -1.66 -10.77
CA ALA A 384 69.66 -0.42 -11.50
C ALA A 384 69.11 -0.68 -12.92
N ALA A 385 69.56 -1.73 -13.61
CA ALA A 385 69.08 -2.07 -14.94
C ALA A 385 67.59 -2.46 -14.92
N ALA A 386 67.15 -3.22 -13.91
CA ALA A 386 65.75 -3.56 -13.72
C ALA A 386 64.88 -2.30 -13.49
N GLN A 387 65.37 -1.34 -12.69
CA GLN A 387 64.69 -0.07 -12.48
C GLN A 387 64.56 0.74 -13.78
N VAL A 388 65.64 0.83 -14.57
CA VAL A 388 65.67 1.56 -15.85
C VAL A 388 64.74 0.93 -16.88
N LEU A 389 64.78 -0.40 -17.06
CA LEU A 389 63.87 -1.12 -17.96
C LEU A 389 62.40 -0.91 -17.56
N GLY A 390 62.14 -0.82 -16.25
CA GLY A 390 60.82 -0.50 -15.69
C GLY A 390 60.37 0.96 -15.86
N THR A 391 61.14 1.85 -16.48
CA THR A 391 60.72 3.26 -16.65
C THR A 391 59.84 3.47 -17.88
N GLY A 392 60.13 2.78 -19.00
CA GLY A 392 59.52 3.02 -20.31
C GLY A 392 60.24 4.07 -21.17
N ILE A 393 61.35 4.64 -20.68
CA ILE A 393 62.24 5.59 -21.40
C ILE A 393 63.71 5.12 -21.32
N ALA A 394 63.89 3.79 -21.30
CA ALA A 394 65.20 3.15 -21.17
C ALA A 394 66.21 3.58 -22.24
N PRO A 395 65.85 3.77 -23.53
CA PRO A 395 66.79 4.24 -24.54
C PRO A 395 67.37 5.63 -24.22
N GLU A 396 66.54 6.55 -23.73
CA GLU A 396 66.96 7.91 -23.41
C GLU A 396 67.79 7.95 -22.12
N ILE A 397 67.47 7.10 -21.15
CA ILE A 397 68.30 6.90 -19.96
C ILE A 397 69.66 6.28 -20.34
N ALA A 398 69.70 5.27 -21.22
CA ALA A 398 70.94 4.65 -21.67
C ALA A 398 71.89 5.69 -22.30
N ARG A 399 71.35 6.59 -23.13
CA ARG A 399 72.12 7.70 -23.71
C ARG A 399 72.60 8.70 -22.65
N ALA A 400 71.79 9.02 -21.65
CA ALA A 400 72.20 9.86 -20.53
C ALA A 400 73.32 9.21 -19.69
N LEU A 401 73.27 7.90 -19.51
CA LEU A 401 74.30 7.11 -18.84
C LEU A 401 75.61 7.08 -19.65
N ASP A 402 75.52 7.04 -20.99
CA ASP A 402 76.71 7.18 -21.85
C ASP A 402 77.39 8.53 -21.65
N HIS A 403 76.61 9.61 -21.56
CA HIS A 403 77.16 10.94 -21.26
C HIS A 403 77.82 11.00 -19.88
N LEU A 404 77.23 10.36 -18.86
CA LEU A 404 77.82 10.23 -17.52
C LEU A 404 79.12 9.42 -17.54
N ALA A 405 79.14 8.27 -18.21
CA ALA A 405 80.33 7.44 -18.38
C ALA A 405 81.45 8.23 -19.07
N GLN A 406 81.10 9.01 -20.09
CA GLN A 406 82.02 9.91 -20.78
C GLN A 406 82.59 10.98 -19.84
N ALA A 407 81.72 11.67 -19.10
CA ALA A 407 82.12 12.72 -18.16
C ALA A 407 83.12 12.23 -17.12
N LEU A 408 82.83 11.09 -16.49
CA LEU A 408 83.61 10.56 -15.38
C LEU A 408 84.99 10.08 -15.82
N ARG A 409 85.05 9.41 -16.98
CA ARG A 409 86.33 8.96 -17.54
C ARG A 409 87.25 10.12 -17.92
N TRP A 410 86.69 11.29 -18.26
CA TRP A 410 87.45 12.48 -18.65
C TRP A 410 87.84 13.39 -17.48
N LEU A 411 86.88 13.73 -16.60
CA LEU A 411 87.04 14.75 -15.55
C LEU A 411 87.61 14.19 -14.24
N ARG A 412 87.52 12.88 -14.02
CA ARG A 412 87.93 12.21 -12.77
C ARG A 412 88.77 10.95 -13.07
N PRO A 413 89.94 11.08 -13.70
CA PRO A 413 90.81 9.94 -14.03
C PRO A 413 91.27 9.14 -12.79
N GLU A 414 91.24 9.75 -11.60
CA GLU A 414 91.49 9.09 -10.30
C GLU A 414 90.44 8.02 -9.92
N ARG A 415 89.22 8.06 -10.49
CA ARG A 415 88.11 7.12 -10.21
C ARG A 415 87.92 6.13 -11.36
N SER A 416 89.01 5.49 -11.77
CA SER A 416 89.17 4.86 -13.10
C SER A 416 88.21 3.71 -13.45
N GLU A 417 87.35 3.25 -12.54
CA GLU A 417 86.39 2.16 -12.79
C GLU A 417 84.91 2.58 -12.71
N GLU A 418 84.57 3.75 -12.16
CA GLU A 418 83.16 4.18 -12.01
C GLU A 418 82.45 4.37 -13.36
N TRP A 419 83.17 4.79 -14.40
CA TRP A 419 82.58 4.95 -15.74
C TRP A 419 82.13 3.60 -16.35
N ARG A 420 82.81 2.49 -16.04
CA ARG A 420 82.48 1.15 -16.56
C ARG A 420 81.11 0.72 -16.08
N ARG A 421 80.77 1.06 -14.85
CA ARG A 421 79.46 0.78 -14.24
C ARG A 421 78.32 1.44 -15.02
N PHE A 422 78.46 2.72 -15.36
CA PHE A 422 77.44 3.43 -16.14
C PHE A 422 77.35 2.95 -17.59
N ALA A 423 78.49 2.61 -18.20
CA ALA A 423 78.51 2.01 -19.54
C ALA A 423 77.88 0.60 -19.56
N ASP A 424 78.13 -0.24 -18.55
CA ASP A 424 77.49 -1.55 -18.41
C ASP A 424 75.98 -1.41 -18.18
N LEU A 425 75.58 -0.47 -17.33
CA LEU A 425 74.16 -0.16 -17.11
C LEU A 425 73.47 0.32 -18.40
N ALA A 426 74.10 1.20 -19.19
CA ALA A 426 73.59 1.64 -20.48
C ALA A 426 73.49 0.48 -21.48
N ASN A 427 74.50 -0.40 -21.52
CA ASN A 427 74.53 -1.58 -22.38
C ASN A 427 73.39 -2.57 -22.08
N ARG A 428 73.09 -2.81 -20.79
CA ARG A 428 72.04 -3.74 -20.38
C ARG A 428 70.62 -3.20 -20.58
N THR A 429 70.46 -1.89 -20.68
CA THR A 429 69.15 -1.23 -20.70
C THR A 429 68.75 -0.73 -22.09
N ASP A 430 69.69 -0.61 -23.02
CA ASP A 430 69.40 -0.20 -24.40
C ASP A 430 68.78 -1.34 -25.21
N PRO A 431 67.60 -1.14 -25.83
CA PRO A 431 67.00 -2.17 -26.68
C PRO A 431 67.71 -2.34 -28.03
N ASP A 432 68.53 -1.37 -28.47
CA ASP A 432 69.18 -1.40 -29.79
C ASP A 432 70.39 -2.35 -29.82
N PRO A 433 70.37 -3.41 -30.65
CA PRO A 433 71.46 -4.38 -30.72
C PRO A 433 72.79 -3.78 -31.19
N LEU A 434 72.78 -2.80 -32.10
CA LEU A 434 74.00 -2.17 -32.60
C LEU A 434 74.64 -1.30 -31.52
N ARG A 435 73.85 -0.46 -30.83
CA ARG A 435 74.36 0.35 -29.72
C ARG A 435 74.92 -0.50 -28.59
N ARG A 436 74.30 -1.65 -28.30
CA ARG A 436 74.86 -2.63 -27.35
C ARG A 436 76.20 -3.22 -27.80
N LYS A 437 76.32 -3.64 -29.06
CA LYS A 437 77.61 -4.13 -29.60
C LYS A 437 78.71 -3.08 -29.45
N ILE A 438 78.40 -1.81 -29.70
CA ILE A 438 79.37 -0.70 -29.54
C ILE A 438 79.80 -0.57 -28.07
N ARG A 439 78.86 -0.54 -27.12
CA ARG A 439 79.18 -0.45 -25.68
C ARG A 439 79.90 -1.69 -25.15
N GLN A 440 79.56 -2.88 -25.65
CA GLN A 440 80.24 -4.12 -25.29
C GLN A 440 81.72 -4.06 -25.67
N ALA A 441 82.02 -3.63 -26.90
CA ALA A 441 83.40 -3.49 -27.36
C ALA A 441 84.19 -2.47 -26.52
N LEU A 442 83.54 -1.40 -26.03
CA LEU A 442 84.13 -0.47 -25.06
C LEU A 442 84.46 -1.13 -23.72
N LEU A 443 83.50 -1.89 -23.16
CA LEU A 443 83.65 -2.55 -21.86
C LEU A 443 84.77 -3.59 -21.88
N GLU A 444 84.87 -4.34 -22.96
CA GLU A 444 85.91 -5.34 -23.23
C GLU A 444 87.25 -4.71 -23.65
N SER A 445 87.26 -3.40 -23.96
CA SER A 445 88.40 -2.70 -24.54
C SER A 445 88.91 -3.33 -25.84
N ASP A 446 88.00 -3.91 -26.63
CA ASP A 446 88.28 -4.61 -27.88
C ASP A 446 88.35 -3.61 -29.05
N SER A 447 89.57 -3.18 -29.40
CA SER A 447 89.76 -2.28 -30.54
C SER A 447 89.50 -2.93 -31.89
N GLN A 448 89.68 -4.24 -32.03
CA GLN A 448 89.42 -4.92 -33.30
C GLN A 448 87.91 -4.95 -33.58
N ALA A 449 87.10 -5.21 -32.55
CA ALA A 449 85.65 -5.11 -32.66
C ALA A 449 85.18 -3.70 -33.04
N LEU A 450 85.80 -2.65 -32.48
CA LEU A 450 85.47 -1.26 -32.83
C LEU A 450 85.91 -0.86 -34.23
N GLU A 451 87.08 -1.29 -34.68
CA GLU A 451 87.53 -1.09 -36.07
C GLU A 451 86.59 -1.78 -37.06
N ALA A 452 86.17 -3.02 -36.77
CA ALA A 452 85.18 -3.74 -37.56
C ALA A 452 83.82 -3.02 -37.59
N LEU A 453 83.38 -2.47 -36.45
CA LEU A 453 82.15 -1.66 -36.36
C LEU A 453 82.28 -0.35 -37.14
N ALA A 454 83.44 0.32 -37.10
CA ALA A 454 83.71 1.56 -37.83
C ALA A 454 83.54 1.39 -39.35
N GLN A 455 83.88 0.21 -39.86
CA GLN A 455 83.79 -0.16 -41.27
C GLN A 455 82.48 -0.88 -41.62
N SER A 456 81.60 -1.12 -40.63
CA SER A 456 80.38 -1.86 -40.85
C SER A 456 79.33 -1.05 -41.62
N PRO A 457 78.58 -1.67 -42.56
CA PRO A 457 77.47 -1.00 -43.23
C PRO A 457 76.35 -0.63 -42.24
N ASP A 458 76.22 -1.39 -41.14
CA ASP A 458 75.24 -1.15 -40.09
C ASP A 458 75.47 0.20 -39.39
N LEU A 459 76.72 0.51 -39.03
CA LEU A 459 77.06 1.82 -38.44
C LEU A 459 76.95 2.95 -39.48
N ALA A 460 77.31 2.69 -40.74
CA ALA A 460 77.19 3.68 -41.82
C ALA A 460 75.72 4.07 -42.08
N ALA A 461 74.80 3.11 -41.99
CA ALA A 461 73.36 3.32 -42.14
C ALA A 461 72.66 3.79 -40.84
N ALA A 462 73.32 3.73 -39.69
CA ALA A 462 72.74 4.09 -38.40
C ALA A 462 72.31 5.55 -38.31
N ASP A 463 71.37 5.82 -37.39
CA ASP A 463 70.92 7.17 -37.11
C ASP A 463 72.06 8.05 -36.54
N PRO A 464 71.97 9.38 -36.66
CA PRO A 464 73.01 10.28 -36.15
C PRO A 464 73.33 10.06 -34.66
N GLY A 465 72.36 9.72 -33.82
CA GLY A 465 72.57 9.48 -32.40
C GLY A 465 73.43 8.24 -32.13
N THR A 466 73.20 7.15 -32.87
CA THR A 466 74.03 5.94 -32.79
C THR A 466 75.45 6.18 -33.31
N LYS A 467 75.62 7.00 -34.36
CA LYS A 467 76.93 7.43 -34.85
C LYS A 467 77.68 8.29 -33.82
N HIS A 468 76.98 9.24 -33.19
CA HIS A 468 77.55 10.07 -32.12
C HIS A 468 77.96 9.23 -30.89
N LEU A 469 77.16 8.21 -30.52
CA LEU A 469 77.53 7.26 -29.47
C LEU A 469 78.85 6.55 -29.82
N PHE A 470 78.97 6.04 -31.05
CA PHE A 470 80.19 5.38 -31.51
C PHE A 470 81.40 6.31 -31.42
N ASP A 471 81.27 7.54 -31.91
CA ASP A 471 82.36 8.51 -31.89
C ASP A 471 82.74 8.91 -30.45
N GLY A 472 81.77 9.07 -29.54
CA GLY A 472 82.00 9.31 -28.11
C GLY A 472 82.70 8.14 -27.40
N ILE A 473 82.39 6.90 -27.81
CA ILE A 473 83.02 5.68 -27.29
C ILE A 473 84.46 5.52 -27.79
N LEU A 474 84.72 5.82 -29.05
CA LEU A 474 86.09 5.89 -29.58
C LEU A 474 86.93 6.86 -28.76
N LEU A 475 86.42 8.07 -28.54
CA LEU A 475 87.01 9.11 -27.72
C LEU A 475 87.39 8.63 -26.30
N LEU A 476 86.51 7.86 -25.64
CA LEU A 476 86.80 7.29 -24.33
C LEU A 476 88.02 6.37 -24.34
N LEU A 477 88.17 5.53 -25.37
CA LEU A 477 89.30 4.62 -25.49
C LEU A 477 90.64 5.35 -25.64
N LEU A 478 90.65 6.49 -26.34
CA LEU A 478 91.84 7.34 -26.48
C LEU A 478 92.36 7.81 -25.11
N VAL A 479 91.45 8.19 -24.21
CA VAL A 479 91.81 8.64 -22.85
C VAL A 479 92.34 7.46 -22.00
N GLY A 480 91.81 6.25 -22.18
CA GLY A 480 92.17 5.09 -21.35
C GLY A 480 93.49 4.40 -21.72
N ARG A 481 93.90 4.45 -23.01
CA ARG A 481 95.16 3.83 -23.48
C ARG A 481 96.43 4.62 -23.10
N SER A 482 96.27 5.73 -22.38
CA SER A 482 97.29 6.78 -22.24
C SER A 482 98.12 6.76 -20.94
N LYS A 483 98.14 5.66 -20.18
CA LYS A 483 99.01 5.54 -19.00
C LYS A 483 100.50 5.34 -19.32
N GLU A 484 100.87 5.16 -20.59
CA GLU A 484 102.25 4.91 -21.02
C GLU A 484 102.68 5.89 -22.13
N ALA A 485 103.78 6.63 -21.89
CA ALA A 485 104.57 7.46 -22.81
C ALA A 485 104.28 8.98 -22.94
N GLU A 486 105.37 9.75 -23.11
CA GLU A 486 105.52 11.22 -23.27
C GLU A 486 104.54 11.91 -24.26
N HIS A 487 103.83 11.16 -25.11
CA HIS A 487 102.80 11.68 -26.03
C HIS A 487 101.62 12.36 -25.31
N PHE A 488 101.46 12.15 -24.00
CA PHE A 488 100.36 12.71 -23.22
C PHE A 488 100.45 14.22 -22.96
N LYS A 489 101.63 14.85 -22.94
CA LYS A 489 101.70 16.32 -22.71
C LYS A 489 101.03 17.09 -23.85
N GLU A 490 101.25 16.67 -25.09
CA GLU A 490 100.68 17.34 -26.26
C GLU A 490 99.21 16.98 -26.44
N LEU A 491 98.81 15.72 -26.23
CA LEU A 491 97.39 15.33 -26.23
C LEU A 491 96.61 15.97 -25.07
N ARG A 492 97.21 16.13 -23.89
CA ARG A 492 96.62 16.88 -22.76
C ARG A 492 96.55 18.37 -23.04
N ARG A 493 97.60 18.96 -23.63
CA ARG A 493 97.59 20.37 -24.02
C ARG A 493 96.53 20.65 -25.08
N VAL A 494 96.40 19.76 -26.06
CA VAL A 494 95.38 19.83 -27.10
C VAL A 494 93.99 19.58 -26.51
N SER A 495 93.84 18.66 -25.56
CA SER A 495 92.56 18.44 -24.87
C SER A 495 92.18 19.60 -23.95
N GLU A 496 93.14 20.23 -23.25
CA GLU A 496 92.94 21.47 -22.48
C GLU A 496 92.58 22.66 -23.39
N LYS A 497 93.22 22.76 -24.56
CA LYS A 497 92.90 23.76 -25.59
C LYS A 497 91.53 23.54 -26.21
N LEU A 498 91.17 22.29 -26.49
CA LEU A 498 89.83 21.89 -26.95
C LEU A 498 88.77 22.17 -25.89
N ALA A 499 89.06 21.89 -24.62
CA ALA A 499 88.17 22.22 -23.51
C ALA A 499 87.94 23.75 -23.39
N GLY A 500 88.94 24.57 -23.70
CA GLY A 500 88.82 26.03 -23.73
C GLY A 500 88.21 26.61 -25.03
N SER A 501 88.23 25.88 -26.16
CA SER A 501 87.74 26.36 -27.47
C SER A 501 87.14 25.21 -28.31
N PRO A 502 86.00 24.65 -27.89
CA PRO A 502 85.49 23.37 -28.39
C PRO A 502 84.62 23.49 -29.64
N ARG A 503 84.23 24.71 -30.00
CA ARG A 503 83.53 25.02 -31.27
C ARG A 503 84.49 25.50 -32.35
N ASP A 504 85.81 25.50 -32.09
CA ASP A 504 86.81 25.86 -33.09
C ASP A 504 87.16 24.63 -33.93
N PRO A 505 86.77 24.56 -35.21
CA PRO A 505 87.08 23.42 -36.06
C PRO A 505 88.59 23.25 -36.28
N ALA A 506 89.37 24.34 -36.24
CA ALA A 506 90.81 24.28 -36.39
C ALA A 506 91.49 23.61 -35.18
N ALA A 507 90.91 23.75 -33.99
CA ALA A 507 91.39 23.04 -32.80
C ALA A 507 91.15 21.53 -32.92
N TRP A 508 90.05 21.10 -33.56
CA TRP A 508 89.76 19.70 -33.86
C TRP A 508 90.66 19.12 -34.96
N GLU A 509 90.96 19.89 -36.00
CA GLU A 509 91.97 19.49 -37.01
C GLU A 509 93.37 19.32 -36.39
N GLN A 510 93.76 20.22 -35.48
CA GLN A 510 95.01 20.12 -34.72
C GLN A 510 95.03 18.89 -33.82
N ALA A 511 93.90 18.56 -33.20
CA ALA A 511 93.76 17.35 -32.41
C ALA A 511 93.84 16.09 -33.25
N ALA A 512 93.20 16.08 -34.42
CA ALA A 512 93.33 14.98 -35.35
C ALA A 512 94.79 14.71 -35.76
N ALA A 513 95.52 15.76 -36.11
CA ALA A 513 96.94 15.66 -36.45
C ALA A 513 97.77 15.17 -35.25
N ALA A 514 97.46 15.62 -34.04
CA ALA A 514 98.13 15.17 -32.81
C ALA A 514 97.86 13.69 -32.51
N PHE A 515 96.63 13.21 -32.69
CA PHE A 515 96.27 11.80 -32.54
C PHE A 515 96.96 10.93 -33.61
N GLN A 516 96.97 11.38 -34.85
CA GLN A 516 97.62 10.66 -35.95
C GLN A 516 99.13 10.55 -35.72
N ALA A 517 99.78 11.63 -35.26
CA ALA A 517 101.20 11.64 -34.91
C ALA A 517 101.52 10.74 -33.70
N ALA A 518 100.56 10.56 -32.79
CA ALA A 518 100.68 9.65 -31.65
C ALA A 518 100.42 8.18 -32.02
N GLY A 519 100.19 7.86 -33.31
CA GLY A 519 99.89 6.50 -33.75
C GLY A 519 98.48 6.02 -33.37
N ASP A 520 97.56 6.96 -33.14
CA ASP A 520 96.17 6.69 -32.77
C ASP A 520 95.21 7.02 -33.93
N PRO A 521 95.03 6.10 -34.88
CA PRO A 521 94.21 6.33 -36.06
C PRO A 521 92.73 6.54 -35.70
N LEU A 522 92.24 5.89 -34.64
CA LEU A 522 90.87 6.05 -34.18
C LEU A 522 90.63 7.44 -33.58
N GLY A 523 91.61 7.96 -32.84
CA GLY A 523 91.55 9.32 -32.31
C GLY A 523 91.62 10.39 -33.39
N ALA A 524 92.43 10.16 -34.41
CA ALA A 524 92.51 11.03 -35.58
C ALA A 524 91.16 11.09 -36.31
N ILE A 525 90.54 9.93 -36.54
CA ILE A 525 89.22 9.82 -37.19
C ILE A 525 88.14 10.53 -36.37
N ALA A 526 88.08 10.31 -35.06
CA ALA A 526 87.07 10.94 -34.19
C ALA A 526 87.20 12.48 -34.19
N ALA A 527 88.43 12.99 -34.08
CA ALA A 527 88.68 14.43 -34.12
C ALA A 527 88.37 15.06 -35.49
N LEU A 528 88.70 14.37 -36.61
CA LEU A 528 88.36 14.82 -37.96
C LEU A 528 86.85 14.84 -38.20
N ARG A 529 86.12 13.82 -37.74
CA ARG A 529 84.64 13.79 -37.79
C ARG A 529 84.04 15.02 -37.14
N GLN A 530 84.61 15.44 -36.01
CA GLN A 530 84.11 16.60 -35.29
C GLN A 530 84.46 17.93 -35.96
N ALA A 531 85.65 18.05 -36.55
CA ALA A 531 85.99 19.20 -37.39
C ALA A 531 85.03 19.33 -38.59
N VAL A 532 84.71 18.21 -39.26
CA VAL A 532 83.73 18.16 -40.36
C VAL A 532 82.33 18.54 -39.86
N ALA A 533 81.91 18.10 -38.68
CA ALA A 533 80.60 18.43 -38.13
C ALA A 533 80.44 19.93 -37.86
N LEU A 534 81.51 20.62 -37.45
CA LEU A 534 81.52 22.06 -37.20
C LEU A 534 81.69 22.91 -38.49
N ARG A 535 82.30 22.35 -39.54
CA ARG A 535 82.35 22.94 -40.90
C ARG A 535 81.75 21.98 -41.92
N GLN A 536 80.43 21.90 -41.93
CA GLN A 536 79.73 20.93 -42.77
C GLN A 536 80.03 21.13 -44.26
N ASP A 537 80.30 22.35 -44.72
CA ASP A 537 80.52 22.67 -46.14
C ASP A 537 81.97 22.51 -46.60
N ASP A 538 82.88 22.04 -45.73
CA ASP A 538 84.30 21.91 -46.04
C ASP A 538 84.62 20.56 -46.73
N VAL A 539 84.74 20.62 -48.06
CA VAL A 539 84.99 19.46 -48.93
C VAL A 539 86.35 18.82 -48.66
N GLU A 540 87.36 19.61 -48.30
CA GLU A 540 88.72 19.13 -48.04
C GLU A 540 88.79 18.33 -46.74
N LEU A 541 88.12 18.83 -45.71
CA LEU A 541 87.96 18.15 -44.42
C LEU A 541 87.22 16.81 -44.57
N ARG A 542 86.18 16.74 -45.42
CA ARG A 542 85.48 15.49 -45.75
C ARG A 542 86.35 14.49 -46.50
N GLN A 543 87.22 14.95 -47.41
CA GLN A 543 88.18 14.08 -48.09
C GLN A 543 89.23 13.51 -47.12
N LYS A 544 89.74 14.32 -46.18
CA LYS A 544 90.67 13.87 -45.12
C LYS A 544 90.07 12.80 -44.21
N LEU A 545 88.75 12.82 -44.02
CA LEU A 545 88.04 11.82 -43.23
C LEU A 545 87.76 10.52 -43.99
N GLY A 546 87.61 10.59 -45.32
CA GLY A 546 87.23 9.45 -46.17
C GLY A 546 88.40 8.64 -46.75
N GLY A 547 89.63 9.16 -46.67
CA GLY A 547 90.87 8.44 -46.98
C GLY A 547 91.49 7.83 -45.74
#